data_AF-A0A5N7IJQ5-F1
#
_entry.id   AF-A0A5N7IJQ5-F1
#
_cell.length_a   1.000
_cell.length_b   1.000
_cell.length_c   1.000
_cell.angle_alpha   90.00
_cell.angle_beta   90.00
_cell.angle_gamma   90.00
#
_symmetry.space_group_name_H-M   'P 1'
#
loop_
_entity.id
_entity.type
_entity.pdbx_description
1 polymer ?
#
loop_
_entity_poly.entity_id
_entity_poly.type
_entity_poly.pdbx_seq_one_letter_code
_entity_poly.pdbx_strand_id
1 'polypeptide(L)'
;MSLENVIEHIFQDIIIEMELPTNSLYIHSNKGKGKETSKSLCISKPEYPQIPHSNNTQTKSAIILNISVNNNIELIIKNKQFKEITVPSDAIIRGVNSDKEFTHVVFDKESEILNNYIKAHTIYCINNYEFSDTFGCCSKYNECSDAKRCLHENKLYAKGCYYRKNLESGQIFYGLKKAERCEI
;
A
#
# COMPACT_ATOMS: atom_id res chain seq x y z
N MET A 1 -18.42 -14.80 -8.86
CA MET A 1 -17.00 -14.66 -8.41
C MET A 1 -17.02 -14.33 -6.92
N SER A 2 -16.15 -14.89 -6.09
CA SER A 2 -16.11 -14.54 -4.65
C SER A 2 -15.56 -13.12 -4.47
N LEU A 3 -15.93 -12.45 -3.36
CA LEU A 3 -15.36 -11.13 -3.02
C LEU A 3 -13.83 -11.17 -2.92
N GLU A 4 -13.29 -12.29 -2.44
CA GLU A 4 -11.85 -12.52 -2.34
C GLU A 4 -11.18 -12.48 -3.72
N ASN A 5 -11.72 -13.22 -4.69
CA ASN A 5 -11.20 -13.20 -6.06
C ASN A 5 -11.29 -11.79 -6.65
N VAL A 6 -12.38 -11.05 -6.38
CA VAL A 6 -12.51 -9.65 -6.86
C VAL A 6 -11.40 -8.76 -6.28
N ILE A 7 -11.12 -8.88 -4.98
CA ILE A 7 -10.05 -8.12 -4.32
C ILE A 7 -8.67 -8.52 -4.88
N GLU A 8 -8.45 -9.80 -5.15
CA GLU A 8 -7.20 -10.26 -5.78
C GLU A 8 -7.00 -9.64 -7.16
N HIS A 9 -8.06 -9.50 -7.98
CA HIS A 9 -7.97 -8.80 -9.27
C HIS A 9 -7.63 -7.32 -9.07
N ILE A 10 -8.29 -6.64 -8.11
CA ILE A 10 -7.96 -5.25 -7.75
C ILE A 10 -6.47 -5.13 -7.36
N PHE A 11 -5.96 -6.07 -6.58
CA PHE A 11 -4.54 -6.08 -6.19
C PHE A 11 -3.62 -6.28 -7.38
N GLN A 12 -3.92 -7.19 -8.30
CA GLN A 12 -3.11 -7.40 -9.50
C GLN A 12 -3.06 -6.13 -10.36
N ASP A 13 -4.22 -5.49 -10.58
CA ASP A 13 -4.28 -4.24 -11.32
C ASP A 13 -3.41 -3.15 -10.69
N ILE A 14 -3.49 -2.98 -9.36
CA ILE A 14 -2.68 -2.00 -8.63
C ILE A 14 -1.20 -2.35 -8.67
N ILE A 15 -0.83 -3.62 -8.54
CA ILE A 15 0.56 -4.09 -8.59
C ILE A 15 1.17 -3.74 -9.95
N ILE A 16 0.44 -3.98 -11.04
CA ILE A 16 0.89 -3.65 -12.40
C ILE A 16 0.96 -2.13 -12.59
N GLU A 17 -0.12 -1.41 -12.25
CA GLU A 17 -0.25 0.05 -12.45
C GLU A 17 0.83 0.84 -11.70
N MET A 18 1.19 0.40 -10.49
CA MET A 18 2.15 1.08 -9.62
C MET A 18 3.55 0.46 -9.62
N GLU A 19 3.82 -0.49 -10.54
CA GLU A 19 5.09 -1.23 -10.64
C GLU A 19 5.54 -1.85 -9.30
N LEU A 20 4.62 -2.39 -8.51
CA LEU A 20 4.94 -2.97 -7.20
C LEU A 20 5.54 -4.38 -7.35
N PRO A 21 6.32 -4.85 -6.35
CA PRO A 21 6.72 -6.25 -6.31
C PRO A 21 5.52 -7.20 -6.35
N THR A 22 5.69 -8.36 -6.97
CA THR A 22 4.69 -9.44 -6.91
C THR A 22 4.42 -9.84 -5.45
N ASN A 23 3.17 -10.17 -5.13
CA ASN A 23 2.73 -10.53 -3.77
C ASN A 23 2.96 -9.43 -2.71
N SER A 24 3.13 -8.18 -3.14
CA SER A 24 3.21 -7.02 -2.24
C SER A 24 1.88 -6.67 -1.58
N LEU A 25 0.76 -7.11 -2.16
CA LEU A 25 -0.59 -6.98 -1.60
C LEU A 25 -1.17 -8.37 -1.40
N TYR A 26 -1.79 -8.61 -0.25
CA TYR A 26 -2.38 -9.91 0.05
C TYR A 26 -3.50 -9.82 1.08
N ILE A 27 -4.29 -10.89 1.17
CA ILE A 27 -5.43 -11.02 2.08
C ILE A 27 -5.03 -11.94 3.23
N HIS A 28 -5.30 -11.53 4.47
CA HIS A 28 -5.02 -12.31 5.67
C HIS A 28 -6.33 -12.64 6.41
N SER A 29 -6.59 -13.92 6.67
CA SER A 29 -7.76 -14.36 7.44
C SER A 29 -7.55 -14.19 8.96
N ASN A 30 -8.32 -13.29 9.57
CA ASN A 30 -8.36 -13.15 11.03
C ASN A 30 -9.33 -14.17 11.63
N LYS A 31 -8.87 -14.93 12.62
CA LYS A 31 -9.68 -15.97 13.28
C LYS A 31 -9.94 -15.65 14.75
N GLY A 32 -11.20 -15.71 15.15
CA GLY A 32 -11.65 -15.66 16.54
C GLY A 32 -12.25 -16.99 16.95
N LYS A 33 -11.82 -17.56 18.09
CA LYS A 33 -12.29 -18.88 18.58
C LYS A 33 -12.27 -19.98 17.51
N GLY A 34 -11.25 -19.97 16.64
CA GLY A 34 -11.07 -20.95 15.57
C GLY A 34 -11.89 -20.72 14.28
N LYS A 35 -12.74 -19.69 14.23
CA LYS A 35 -13.53 -19.33 13.03
C LYS A 35 -13.03 -18.02 12.44
N GLU A 36 -13.06 -17.90 11.12
CA GLU A 36 -12.76 -16.61 10.45
C GLU A 36 -13.82 -15.57 10.86
N THR A 37 -13.35 -14.43 11.36
CA THR A 37 -14.20 -13.31 11.80
C THR A 37 -14.13 -12.12 10.86
N SER A 38 -12.99 -11.95 10.20
CA SER A 38 -12.74 -10.87 9.24
C SER A 38 -11.51 -11.22 8.41
N LYS A 39 -11.28 -10.44 7.36
CA LYS A 39 -10.05 -10.48 6.56
C LYS A 39 -9.34 -9.13 6.66
N SER A 40 -8.02 -9.13 6.76
CA SER A 40 -7.20 -7.94 6.63
C SER A 40 -6.64 -7.85 5.22
N LEU A 41 -6.78 -6.69 4.59
CA LEU A 41 -6.03 -6.35 3.40
C LEU A 41 -4.68 -5.80 3.83
N CYS A 42 -3.59 -6.34 3.27
CA CYS A 42 -2.25 -6.11 3.78
C CYS A 42 -1.26 -5.72 2.69
N ILE A 43 -0.35 -4.80 3.02
CA ILE A 43 0.89 -4.56 2.28
C ILE A 43 1.99 -5.40 2.92
N SER A 44 2.57 -6.30 2.14
CA SER A 44 3.72 -7.12 2.55
C SER A 44 4.97 -6.25 2.66
N LYS A 45 5.72 -6.44 3.75
CA LYS A 45 7.05 -5.89 3.94
C LYS A 45 8.07 -7.04 3.80
N PRO A 46 8.40 -7.51 2.59
CA PRO A 46 9.47 -8.47 2.44
C PRO A 46 10.80 -7.79 2.81
N GLU A 47 11.66 -8.53 3.51
CA GLU A 47 13.04 -8.09 3.77
C GLU A 47 13.76 -7.84 2.44
N TYR A 48 14.49 -6.75 2.29
CA TYR A 48 15.25 -6.47 1.07
C TYR A 48 16.62 -5.87 1.41
N PRO A 49 17.73 -6.38 0.82
CA PRO A 49 17.77 -7.56 -0.05
C PRO A 49 17.37 -8.84 0.70
N GLN A 50 16.84 -9.82 -0.03
CA GLN A 50 16.48 -11.12 0.55
C GLN A 50 17.77 -11.78 1.06
N ILE A 51 17.89 -12.00 2.38
CA ILE A 51 19.06 -12.64 2.96
C ILE A 51 18.86 -14.16 2.87
N PRO A 52 19.67 -14.90 2.09
CA PRO A 52 19.62 -16.36 2.10
C PRO A 52 19.90 -16.84 3.52
N HIS A 53 19.03 -17.70 4.08
CA HIS A 53 19.09 -18.23 5.45
C HIS A 53 18.59 -17.31 6.58
N SER A 54 17.97 -16.18 6.25
CA SER A 54 17.15 -15.43 7.22
C SER A 54 15.92 -16.27 7.59
N ASN A 55 15.86 -16.79 8.82
CA ASN A 55 14.65 -17.39 9.41
C ASN A 55 13.58 -16.32 9.74
N ASN A 56 13.71 -15.10 9.19
CA ASN A 56 12.86 -13.97 9.54
C ASN A 56 11.55 -14.06 8.76
N THR A 57 10.68 -14.94 9.28
CA THR A 57 9.24 -15.01 9.01
C THR A 57 8.64 -13.61 8.88
N GLN A 58 8.19 -13.25 7.67
CA GLN A 58 7.25 -12.16 7.36
C GLN A 58 7.28 -10.97 8.35
N THR A 59 8.24 -10.06 8.21
CA THR A 59 8.46 -8.96 9.14
C THR A 59 7.36 -7.89 9.03
N LYS A 60 6.24 -8.07 9.76
CA LYS A 60 5.16 -7.10 10.00
C LYS A 60 4.59 -6.41 8.74
N SER A 61 3.49 -6.96 8.23
CA SER A 61 2.71 -6.33 7.16
C SER A 61 1.91 -5.13 7.65
N ALA A 62 1.82 -4.09 6.83
CA ALA A 62 0.95 -2.96 7.12
C ALA A 62 -0.49 -3.28 6.71
N ILE A 63 -1.45 -3.03 7.59
CA ILE A 63 -2.87 -3.23 7.31
C ILE A 63 -3.41 -2.02 6.54
N ILE A 64 -4.06 -2.29 5.41
CA ILE A 64 -4.79 -1.32 4.58
C ILE A 64 -6.16 -1.05 5.20
N LEU A 65 -6.96 -2.11 5.35
CA LEU A 65 -8.28 -2.10 6.00
C LEU A 65 -8.66 -3.53 6.39
N ASN A 66 -9.67 -3.68 7.24
CA ASN A 66 -10.29 -4.98 7.47
C ASN A 66 -11.66 -5.06 6.80
N ILE A 67 -12.04 -6.28 6.41
CA ILE A 67 -13.32 -6.59 5.79
C ILE A 67 -14.02 -7.65 6.64
N SER A 68 -15.27 -7.40 7.00
CA SER A 68 -16.16 -8.40 7.61
C SER A 68 -17.33 -8.65 6.64
N VAL A 69 -17.73 -9.92 6.50
CA VAL A 69 -18.82 -10.32 5.61
C VAL A 69 -19.84 -11.08 6.44
N ASN A 70 -21.03 -10.50 6.57
CA ASN A 70 -22.20 -11.13 7.20
C ASN A 70 -23.38 -11.05 6.21
N ASN A 71 -24.45 -10.33 6.58
CA ASN A 71 -25.52 -9.97 5.65
C ASN A 71 -25.05 -8.92 4.65
N ASN A 72 -24.26 -7.96 5.14
CA ASN A 72 -23.65 -6.88 4.37
C ASN A 72 -22.13 -7.05 4.37
N ILE A 73 -21.45 -6.25 3.55
CA ILE A 73 -19.99 -6.13 3.54
C ILE A 73 -19.63 -4.91 4.37
N GLU A 74 -18.77 -5.08 5.37
CA GLU A 74 -18.32 -4.00 6.24
C GLU A 74 -16.81 -3.80 6.09
N LEU A 75 -16.42 -2.57 5.81
CA LEU A 75 -15.03 -2.12 5.80
C LEU A 75 -14.71 -1.40 7.10
N ILE A 76 -13.64 -1.81 7.76
CA ILE A 76 -13.13 -1.18 8.99
C ILE A 76 -11.87 -0.42 8.61
N ILE A 77 -11.95 0.91 8.63
CA ILE A 77 -10.96 1.81 8.04
C ILE A 77 -10.44 2.75 9.12
N LYS A 78 -9.12 2.99 9.19
CA LYS A 78 -8.55 3.95 10.14
C LYS A 78 -9.11 5.35 9.89
N ASN A 79 -9.44 6.08 10.96
CA ASN A 79 -10.04 7.42 10.87
C ASN A 79 -9.20 8.43 10.09
N LYS A 80 -7.86 8.34 10.19
CA LYS A 80 -6.95 9.17 9.39
C LYS A 80 -7.14 8.95 7.89
N GLN A 81 -7.21 7.69 7.47
CA GLN A 81 -7.39 7.29 6.07
C GLN A 81 -8.81 7.56 5.57
N PHE A 82 -9.82 7.28 6.39
CA PHE A 82 -11.23 7.48 6.06
C PHE A 82 -11.54 8.94 5.66
N LYS A 83 -10.92 9.92 6.33
CA LYS A 83 -11.14 11.36 6.05
C LYS A 83 -10.63 11.81 4.68
N GLU A 84 -9.75 11.06 4.05
CA GLU A 84 -9.06 11.44 2.82
C GLU A 84 -9.78 10.94 1.56
N ILE A 85 -10.75 10.03 1.70
CA ILE A 85 -11.46 9.42 0.58
C ILE A 85 -12.95 9.66 0.76
N THR A 86 -13.58 10.25 -0.25
CA THR A 86 -15.02 10.55 -0.23
C THR A 86 -15.82 9.26 -0.14
N VAL A 87 -16.75 9.23 0.82
CA VAL A 87 -17.64 8.08 1.02
C VAL A 87 -18.67 8.03 -0.10
N PRO A 88 -18.84 6.88 -0.78
CA PRO A 88 -19.85 6.72 -1.81
C PRO A 88 -21.28 6.82 -1.25
N SER A 89 -22.23 7.24 -2.08
CA SER A 89 -23.62 7.49 -1.67
C SER A 89 -24.41 6.24 -1.29
N ASP A 90 -23.98 5.05 -1.73
CA ASP A 90 -24.63 3.78 -1.41
C ASP A 90 -24.08 3.11 -0.13
N ALA A 91 -23.11 3.77 0.53
CA ALA A 91 -22.52 3.28 1.77
C ALA A 91 -23.17 3.89 3.00
N ILE A 92 -23.25 3.09 4.06
CA ILE A 92 -23.74 3.52 5.36
C ILE A 92 -22.57 3.57 6.33
N ILE A 93 -22.36 4.73 6.96
CA ILE A 93 -21.35 4.89 8.00
C ILE A 93 -21.95 4.45 9.34
N ARG A 94 -21.28 3.55 10.05
CA ARG A 94 -21.62 3.16 11.41
C ARG A 94 -20.56 3.71 12.37
N GLY A 95 -20.99 4.58 13.28
CA GLY A 95 -20.16 4.99 14.41
C GLY A 95 -20.14 3.88 15.46
N VAL A 96 -18.96 3.42 15.84
CA VAL A 96 -18.79 2.45 16.92
C VAL A 96 -18.28 3.20 18.14
N ASN A 97 -19.12 3.42 19.15
CA ASN A 97 -18.77 4.21 20.34
C ASN A 97 -17.54 3.66 21.11
N SER A 98 -17.25 2.37 20.98
CA SER A 98 -16.09 1.71 21.58
C SER A 98 -14.82 1.80 20.74
N ASP A 99 -14.92 2.14 19.46
CA ASP A 99 -13.79 2.19 18.55
C ASP A 99 -13.58 3.63 18.05
N LYS A 100 -12.65 4.34 18.70
CA LYS A 100 -12.33 5.74 18.39
C LYS A 100 -11.29 5.88 17.28
N GLU A 101 -10.66 4.78 16.85
CA GLU A 101 -9.59 4.81 15.86
C GLU A 101 -10.06 4.41 14.46
N PHE A 102 -11.18 3.67 14.38
CA PHE A 102 -11.71 3.16 13.13
C PHE A 102 -13.13 3.68 12.83
N THR A 103 -13.43 3.78 11.55
CA THR A 103 -14.76 4.04 11.00
C THR A 103 -15.22 2.79 10.26
N HIS A 104 -16.47 2.39 10.52
CA HIS A 104 -17.10 1.25 9.86
C HIS A 104 -17.96 1.76 8.71
N VAL A 105 -17.65 1.30 7.49
CA VAL A 105 -18.38 1.65 6.26
C VAL A 105 -19.03 0.39 5.72
N VAL A 106 -20.35 0.40 5.61
CA VAL A 106 -21.15 -0.78 5.29
C VAL A 106 -21.75 -0.64 3.90
N PHE A 107 -21.61 -1.69 3.09
CA PHE A 107 -22.11 -1.82 1.73
C PHE A 107 -23.06 -3.01 1.60
N ASP A 108 -24.02 -2.89 0.70
CA ASP A 108 -24.77 -4.05 0.21
C ASP A 108 -23.83 -4.99 -0.58
N LYS A 109 -24.17 -6.28 -0.65
CA LYS A 109 -23.39 -7.28 -1.40
C LYS A 109 -23.37 -7.01 -2.90
N GLU A 110 -24.39 -6.34 -3.42
CA GLU A 110 -24.53 -5.98 -4.83
C GLU A 110 -24.02 -4.57 -5.15
N SER A 111 -23.33 -3.91 -4.21
CA SER A 111 -22.76 -2.57 -4.45
C SER A 111 -21.75 -2.59 -5.59
N GLU A 112 -22.06 -1.86 -6.66
CA GLU A 112 -21.19 -1.73 -7.84
C GLU A 112 -19.97 -0.81 -7.57
N ILE A 113 -20.01 0.01 -6.50
CA ILE A 113 -18.97 1.00 -6.20
C ILE A 113 -18.05 0.60 -5.04
N LEU A 114 -18.36 -0.48 -4.32
CA LEU A 114 -17.50 -1.09 -3.30
C LEU A 114 -16.07 -1.32 -3.81
N ASN A 115 -15.94 -1.88 -5.01
CA ASN A 115 -14.62 -2.23 -5.59
C ASN A 115 -13.76 -0.98 -5.81
N ASN A 116 -14.35 0.09 -6.34
CA ASN A 116 -13.66 1.37 -6.55
C ASN A 116 -13.23 1.98 -5.22
N TYR A 117 -14.05 1.84 -4.19
CA TYR A 117 -13.73 2.33 -2.85
C TYR A 117 -12.58 1.52 -2.22
N ILE A 118 -12.58 0.19 -2.33
CA ILE A 118 -11.45 -0.67 -1.90
C ILE A 118 -10.17 -0.30 -2.65
N LYS A 119 -10.24 -0.12 -3.98
CA LYS A 119 -9.11 0.31 -4.81
C LYS A 119 -8.54 1.65 -4.34
N ALA A 120 -9.40 2.65 -4.11
CA ALA A 120 -8.99 3.97 -3.64
C ALA A 120 -8.27 3.91 -2.28
N HIS A 121 -8.82 3.16 -1.32
CA HIS A 121 -8.21 2.96 0.00
C HIS A 121 -6.86 2.23 -0.09
N THR A 122 -6.75 1.24 -0.96
CA THR A 122 -5.50 0.50 -1.19
C THR A 122 -4.42 1.43 -1.75
N ILE A 123 -4.74 2.21 -2.78
CA ILE A 123 -3.82 3.18 -3.39
C ILE A 123 -3.40 4.24 -2.37
N TYR A 124 -4.33 4.76 -1.58
CA TYR A 124 -4.02 5.72 -0.51
C TYR A 124 -3.00 5.14 0.48
N CYS A 125 -3.21 3.91 0.95
CA CYS A 125 -2.29 3.26 1.88
C CYS A 125 -0.91 3.03 1.26
N ILE A 126 -0.82 2.64 -0.02
CA ILE A 126 0.46 2.47 -0.71
C ILE A 126 1.18 3.82 -0.84
N ASN A 127 0.48 4.88 -1.24
CA ASN A 127 1.07 6.20 -1.40
C ASN A 127 1.62 6.74 -0.07
N ASN A 128 0.87 6.53 1.02
CA ASN A 128 1.23 6.96 2.37
C ASN A 128 2.04 5.90 3.16
N TYR A 129 2.42 4.80 2.53
CA TYR A 129 3.24 3.78 3.18
C TYR A 129 4.62 4.35 3.47
N GLU A 130 5.01 4.34 4.74
CA GLU A 130 6.35 4.71 5.18
C GLU A 130 7.14 3.44 5.52
N PHE A 131 8.26 3.27 4.84
CA PHE A 131 9.20 2.22 5.18
C PHE A 131 9.95 2.65 6.46
N SER A 132 9.84 1.87 7.53
CA SER A 132 10.39 2.24 8.85
C SER A 132 11.91 2.44 8.84
N ASP A 133 12.62 1.77 7.92
CA ASP A 133 14.08 1.72 7.91
C ASP A 133 14.60 2.58 6.74
N THR A 134 14.75 3.88 6.98
CA THR A 134 15.25 4.79 5.94
C THR A 134 16.74 4.59 5.68
N PHE A 135 17.16 4.72 4.41
CA PHE A 135 18.55 4.59 3.99
C PHE A 135 18.92 5.67 2.96
N GLY A 136 20.22 5.96 2.80
CA GLY A 136 20.69 7.02 1.90
C GLY A 136 20.35 6.76 0.43
N CYS A 137 21.00 5.75 -0.17
CA CYS A 137 20.73 5.31 -1.54
C CYS A 137 21.15 3.84 -1.69
N CYS A 138 20.50 3.12 -2.60
CA CYS A 138 20.86 1.74 -2.99
C CYS A 138 22.03 1.68 -4.01
N SER A 139 22.89 2.69 -4.04
CA SER A 139 24.02 2.84 -4.97
C SER A 139 23.71 3.00 -6.47
N LYS A 140 22.44 2.99 -6.90
CA LYS A 140 22.04 3.28 -8.31
C LYS A 140 21.86 4.78 -8.60
N TYR A 141 22.53 5.65 -7.85
CA TYR A 141 22.24 7.09 -7.87
C TYR A 141 22.59 7.75 -9.20
N ASN A 142 23.59 7.27 -9.94
CA ASN A 142 23.92 7.83 -11.26
C ASN A 142 22.80 7.55 -12.27
N GLU A 143 22.40 6.28 -12.38
CA GLU A 143 21.35 5.82 -13.28
C GLU A 143 20.00 6.45 -12.93
N CYS A 144 19.69 6.55 -11.63
CA CYS A 144 18.47 7.22 -11.18
C CYS A 144 18.48 8.73 -11.50
N SER A 145 19.65 9.37 -11.49
CA SER A 145 19.79 10.79 -11.84
C SER A 145 19.60 11.03 -13.32
N ASP A 146 20.22 10.19 -14.15
CA ASP A 146 20.11 10.29 -15.61
C ASP A 146 18.67 10.05 -16.07
N ALA A 147 17.98 9.09 -15.43
CA ALA A 147 16.56 8.81 -15.64
C ALA A 147 15.60 9.80 -14.94
N LYS A 148 16.12 10.71 -14.09
CA LYS A 148 15.35 11.65 -13.25
C LYS A 148 14.27 10.98 -12.38
N ARG A 149 14.44 9.71 -12.03
CA ARG A 149 13.50 8.92 -11.22
C ARG A 149 14.21 7.75 -10.56
N CYS A 150 13.65 7.23 -9.48
CA CYS A 150 14.18 6.03 -8.85
C CYS A 150 13.95 4.78 -9.71
N LEU A 151 15.04 4.09 -10.03
CA LEU A 151 15.06 2.85 -10.83
C LEU A 151 15.13 1.58 -9.97
N HIS A 152 14.90 1.69 -8.67
CA HIS A 152 14.84 0.49 -7.82
C HIS A 152 13.68 -0.41 -8.27
N GLU A 153 13.94 -1.72 -8.36
CA GLU A 153 12.96 -2.72 -8.81
C GLU A 153 11.83 -2.87 -7.79
N ASN A 154 12.18 -2.88 -6.50
CA ASN A 154 11.21 -2.94 -5.42
C ASN A 154 10.79 -1.52 -5.02
N LYS A 155 9.65 -1.06 -5.54
CA LYS A 155 9.12 0.29 -5.27
C LYS A 155 8.70 0.51 -3.82
N LEU A 156 8.29 -0.55 -3.11
CA LEU A 156 7.98 -0.45 -1.67
C LEU A 156 9.25 -0.26 -0.85
N TYR A 157 10.31 -1.00 -1.12
CA TYR A 157 11.61 -0.79 -0.48
C TYR A 157 12.19 0.58 -0.82
N ALA A 158 12.05 1.01 -2.08
CA ALA A 158 12.48 2.34 -2.53
C ALA A 158 11.86 3.47 -1.69
N LYS A 159 10.71 3.25 -1.03
CA LYS A 159 10.11 4.25 -0.14
C LYS A 159 11.02 4.66 1.02
N GLY A 160 11.94 3.80 1.46
CA GLY A 160 13.00 4.11 2.43
C GLY A 160 14.20 4.87 1.88
N CYS A 161 14.36 4.96 0.54
CA CYS A 161 15.50 5.62 -0.11
C CYS A 161 15.39 7.14 -0.01
N TYR A 162 16.35 7.79 0.67
CA TYR A 162 16.41 9.24 0.78
C TYR A 162 16.67 9.90 -0.58
N TYR A 163 17.57 9.35 -1.40
CA TYR A 163 17.87 9.94 -2.70
C TYR A 163 16.66 9.91 -3.66
N ARG A 164 15.78 8.92 -3.55
CA ARG A 164 14.49 8.92 -4.28
C ARG A 164 13.67 10.16 -3.96
N LYS A 165 13.56 10.55 -2.68
CA LYS A 165 12.80 11.76 -2.27
C LYS A 165 13.40 13.03 -2.88
N ASN A 166 14.71 13.08 -3.04
CA ASN A 166 15.38 14.19 -3.72
C ASN A 166 15.01 14.21 -5.22
N LEU A 167 15.06 13.05 -5.90
CA LEU A 167 14.63 12.94 -7.31
C LEU A 167 13.16 13.35 -7.50
N GLU A 168 12.26 12.87 -6.62
CA GLU A 168 10.83 13.20 -6.65
C GLU A 168 10.56 14.70 -6.39
N SER A 169 11.44 15.39 -5.66
CA SER A 169 11.41 16.85 -5.46
C SER A 169 12.18 17.63 -6.53
N GLY A 170 12.68 16.97 -7.58
CA GLY A 170 13.42 17.60 -8.68
C GLY A 170 14.88 17.93 -8.35
N GLN A 171 15.40 17.46 -7.22
CA GLN A 171 16.79 17.65 -6.80
C GLN A 171 17.67 16.51 -7.33
N ILE A 172 18.56 16.84 -8.27
CA ILE A 172 19.47 15.89 -8.91
C ILE A 172 20.91 16.26 -8.56
N PHE A 173 21.63 15.35 -7.89
CA PHE A 173 22.99 15.59 -7.36
C PHE A 173 24.11 14.83 -8.08
N TYR A 174 23.75 13.82 -8.88
CA TYR A 174 24.67 12.91 -9.57
C TYR A 174 24.29 12.78 -11.06
N GLY A 175 24.97 11.89 -11.80
CA GLY A 175 24.69 11.63 -13.22
C GLY A 175 25.37 12.60 -14.18
N LEU A 176 25.29 12.27 -15.47
CA LEU A 176 25.99 12.95 -16.57
C LEU A 176 25.50 14.40 -16.74
N LYS A 177 24.22 14.66 -16.45
CA LYS A 177 23.60 16.00 -16.59
C LYS A 177 24.02 17.02 -15.54
N LYS A 178 24.81 16.64 -14.53
CA LYS A 178 25.45 17.62 -13.63
C LYS A 178 26.64 18.31 -14.28
N ALA A 179 27.33 17.65 -15.21
CA ALA A 179 28.49 18.22 -15.88
C ALA A 179 28.12 19.45 -16.74
N GLU A 180 26.93 19.47 -17.33
CA GLU A 180 26.46 20.57 -18.20
C GLU A 180 26.05 21.85 -17.44
N ARG A 181 25.82 21.78 -16.12
CA ARG A 181 25.46 22.95 -15.30
C ARG A 181 26.65 23.72 -14.72
N CYS A 182 27.88 23.27 -14.98
CA CYS A 182 29.10 23.91 -14.51
C CYS A 182 29.86 24.70 -15.60
N GLU A 183 29.29 24.84 -16.81
CA GLU A 183 29.89 25.63 -17.91
C GLU A 183 29.20 26.99 -18.10
N ILE A 184 29.12 27.80 -17.04
CA ILE A 184 28.78 29.23 -17.15
C ILE A 184 29.81 30.05 -16.39
#